data_AF-A0A9N9TUK9-F1
#
_entry.id   AF-A0A9N9TUK9-F1
#
_cell.length_a   1.000
_cell.length_b   1.000
_cell.length_c   1.000
_cell.angle_alpha   90.00
_cell.angle_beta   90.00
_cell.angle_gamma   90.00
#
_symmetry.space_group_name_H-M   'P 1'
#
loop_
_entity.id
_entity.type
_entity.pdbx_description
1 polymer ?
#
loop_
_entity_poly.entity_id
_entity_poly.type
_entity_poly.pdbx_seq_one_letter_code
_entity_poly.pdbx_strand_id
1 'polypeptide(L)'
;MNFNTQTHIISQAQKECLVNFLEDHDYLVQLGRKGKPIDVEKNSKGWKELASLLNSKMGPRKTVHQWKETFNELKAKARARASVIEKQSLGPEANQTEKHLSPLEHRLLVLTSNQYLQSLVRY
;
A
#
# COMPACT_ATOMS: atom_id res chain seq x y z
N MET A 1 -12.94 -23.74 -7.78
CA MET A 1 -13.07 -22.54 -6.93
C MET A 1 -12.52 -21.37 -7.73
N ASN A 2 -13.40 -20.53 -8.28
CA ASN A 2 -12.99 -19.39 -9.10
C ASN A 2 -12.46 -18.28 -8.19
N PHE A 3 -11.15 -18.06 -8.20
CA PHE A 3 -10.56 -16.86 -7.62
C PHE A 3 -11.00 -15.69 -8.50
N ASN A 4 -12.03 -14.99 -8.05
CA ASN A 4 -12.54 -13.79 -8.68
C ASN A 4 -11.48 -12.69 -8.52
N THR A 5 -10.47 -12.69 -9.39
CA THR A 5 -9.47 -11.63 -9.50
C THR A 5 -10.09 -10.42 -10.19
N GLN A 6 -11.10 -9.83 -9.55
CA GLN A 6 -11.49 -8.45 -9.85
C GLN A 6 -10.31 -7.57 -9.42
N THR A 7 -9.35 -7.42 -10.33
CA THR A 7 -8.45 -6.28 -10.37
C THR A 7 -9.32 -5.05 -10.41
N HIS A 8 -9.68 -4.52 -9.24
CA HIS A 8 -10.37 -3.26 -9.18
C HIS A 8 -9.37 -2.19 -9.58
N ILE A 9 -9.40 -1.85 -10.87
CA ILE A 9 -8.56 -0.82 -11.47
C ILE A 9 -8.92 0.50 -10.80
N ILE A 10 -8.19 0.84 -9.75
CA ILE A 10 -8.25 2.15 -9.12
C ILE A 10 -7.48 3.13 -9.99
N SER A 11 -8.01 4.34 -10.12
CA SER A 11 -7.35 5.38 -10.91
C SER A 11 -6.05 5.84 -10.26
N GLN A 12 -5.17 6.45 -11.04
CA GLN A 12 -3.93 7.04 -10.51
C GLN A 12 -4.23 8.10 -9.45
N ALA A 13 -5.25 8.94 -9.66
CA ALA A 13 -5.69 9.95 -8.69
C ALA A 13 -6.19 9.33 -7.38
N GLN A 14 -6.88 8.18 -7.45
CA GLN A 14 -7.29 7.44 -6.26
C GLN A 14 -6.10 6.80 -5.54
N LYS A 15 -5.11 6.28 -6.27
CA LYS A 15 -3.86 5.75 -5.67
C LYS A 15 -3.10 6.84 -4.93
N GLU A 16 -2.94 8.01 -5.54
CA GLU A 16 -2.25 9.15 -4.93
C GLU A 16 -2.99 9.66 -3.70
N CYS A 17 -4.31 9.83 -3.80
CA CYS A 17 -5.14 10.23 -2.67
C CYS A 17 -5.05 9.21 -1.51
N LEU A 18 -5.04 7.91 -1.82
CA LEU A 18 -4.88 6.85 -0.83
C LEU A 18 -3.54 6.96 -0.11
N VAL A 19 -2.43 7.05 -0.86
CA VAL A 19 -1.10 7.11 -0.27
C VAL A 19 -0.91 8.39 0.54
N ASN A 20 -1.26 9.56 0.00
CA ASN A 20 -1.14 10.84 0.72
C ASN A 20 -1.92 10.81 2.04
N PHE A 21 -3.17 10.33 2.02
CA PHE A 21 -3.97 10.31 3.24
C PHE A 21 -3.40 9.37 4.30
N LEU A 22 -2.82 8.24 3.88
CA LEU A 22 -2.19 7.29 4.81
C LEU A 22 -0.83 7.77 5.34
N GLU A 23 -0.14 8.68 4.63
CA GLU A 23 1.04 9.38 5.13
C GLU A 23 0.67 10.36 6.25
N ASP A 24 -0.39 11.14 6.04
CA ASP A 24 -0.87 12.11 7.03
C ASP A 24 -1.56 11.43 8.23
N HIS A 25 -2.10 10.22 8.05
CA HIS A 25 -2.87 9.48 9.05
C HIS A 25 -2.24 8.13 9.36
N ASP A 26 -1.01 8.15 9.87
CA ASP A 26 -0.20 6.96 10.15
C ASP A 26 -0.92 5.93 11.06
N TYR A 27 -1.81 6.38 11.95
CA TYR A 27 -2.64 5.53 12.81
C TYR A 27 -3.56 4.55 12.05
N LEU A 28 -3.82 4.79 10.76
CA LEU A 28 -4.61 3.88 9.91
C LEU A 28 -3.82 2.65 9.49
N VAL A 29 -2.51 2.78 9.31
CA VAL A 29 -1.60 1.71 8.91
C VAL A 29 -0.88 1.05 10.09
N GLN A 30 -0.99 1.62 11.28
CA GLN A 30 -0.41 1.10 12.52
C GLN A 30 -1.09 -0.18 13.06
N LEU A 31 -2.19 -0.64 12.45
CA LEU A 31 -2.87 -1.88 12.83
C LEU A 31 -1.88 -3.07 12.72
N GLY A 32 -1.30 -3.48 13.85
CA GLY A 32 -0.29 -4.56 13.92
C GLY A 32 1.12 -4.13 14.31
N ARG A 33 1.41 -2.84 14.57
CA ARG A 33 2.68 -2.46 15.24
C ARG A 33 2.61 -2.88 16.71
N LYS A 34 3.53 -3.74 17.15
CA LYS A 34 3.62 -4.18 18.55
C LYS A 34 3.75 -2.96 19.48
N GLY A 35 2.92 -2.91 20.52
CA GLY A 35 3.07 -1.97 21.64
C GLY A 35 2.28 -0.66 21.56
N LYS A 36 1.40 -0.46 20.56
CA LYS A 36 0.51 0.71 20.53
C LYS A 36 -0.97 0.31 20.66
N PRO A 37 -1.71 0.89 21.62
CA PRO A 37 -3.15 0.66 21.72
C PRO A 37 -3.84 1.20 20.46
N ILE A 38 -4.71 0.37 19.88
CA ILE A 38 -5.47 0.73 18.69
C ILE A 38 -6.75 1.42 19.14
N ASP A 39 -6.91 2.68 18.74
CA ASP A 39 -8.20 3.34 18.80
C ASP A 39 -9.05 2.89 17.61
N VAL A 40 -9.87 1.87 17.85
CA VAL A 40 -10.74 1.25 16.82
C VAL A 40 -11.74 2.26 16.27
N GLU A 41 -12.23 3.18 17.10
CA GLU A 41 -13.19 4.20 16.68
C GLU A 41 -12.53 5.23 15.76
N LYS A 42 -11.36 5.76 16.16
CA LYS A 42 -10.56 6.67 15.33
C LYS A 42 -10.13 6.03 14.02
N ASN A 43 -9.75 4.75 14.05
CA ASN A 43 -9.42 3.99 12.85
C ASN A 43 -10.63 3.86 11.91
N SER A 44 -11.79 3.48 12.46
CA SER A 44 -13.04 3.36 11.70
C SER A 44 -13.46 4.68 11.06
N LYS A 45 -13.38 5.80 11.80
CA LYS A 45 -13.68 7.15 11.31
C LYS A 45 -12.73 7.55 10.17
N GLY A 46 -11.41 7.39 10.34
CA GLY A 46 -10.45 7.74 9.30
C GLY A 46 -10.62 6.91 8.02
N TRP A 47 -10.98 5.63 8.13
CA TRP A 47 -11.30 4.82 6.94
C TRP A 47 -12.59 5.23 6.23
N LYS A 48 -13.61 5.71 6.97
CA LYS A 48 -14.84 6.27 6.38
C LYS A 48 -14.55 7.56 5.63
N GLU A 49 -13.75 8.45 6.22
CA GLU A 49 -13.34 9.70 5.60
C GLU A 49 -12.51 9.45 4.32
N LEU A 50 -11.53 8.55 4.40
CA LEU A 50 -10.74 8.13 3.26
C LEU A 50 -11.60 7.56 2.13
N ALA A 51 -12.57 6.70 2.45
CA ALA A 51 -13.49 6.16 1.45
C ALA A 51 -14.32 7.25 0.77
N SER A 52 -14.78 8.25 1.53
CA SER A 52 -15.51 9.41 0.97
C SER A 52 -14.63 10.21 0.01
N LEU A 53 -13.38 10.51 0.40
CA LEU A 53 -12.40 11.22 -0.42
C LEU A 53 -12.07 10.44 -1.70
N LEU A 54 -11.87 9.13 -1.62
CA LEU A 54 -11.55 8.31 -2.79
C LEU A 54 -12.73 8.17 -3.76
N ASN A 55 -13.95 8.10 -3.22
CA ASN A 55 -15.17 8.03 -4.02
C ASN A 55 -15.54 9.37 -4.69
N SER A 56 -14.97 10.49 -4.21
CA SER A 56 -15.13 11.80 -4.84
C SER A 56 -14.16 12.03 -6.01
N LYS A 57 -13.06 11.26 -6.08
CA LYS A 57 -12.15 11.25 -7.24
C LYS A 57 -12.74 10.47 -8.41
N MET A 58 -12.29 10.77 -9.63
CA MET A 58 -12.60 9.96 -10.81
C MET A 58 -12.08 8.54 -10.64
N GLY A 59 -12.97 7.54 -10.77
CA GLY A 59 -12.64 6.13 -10.66
C GLY A 59 -13.76 5.29 -10.03
N PRO A 60 -13.49 4.01 -9.71
CA PRO A 60 -14.45 3.14 -9.02
C PRO A 60 -14.85 3.70 -7.67
N ARG A 61 -16.15 3.68 -7.39
CA ARG A 61 -16.69 3.94 -6.05
C ARG A 61 -16.78 2.63 -5.28
N LYS A 62 -16.27 2.62 -4.05
CA LYS A 62 -16.13 1.44 -3.21
C LYS A 62 -16.61 1.72 -1.80
N THR A 63 -17.07 0.67 -1.11
CA THR A 63 -17.32 0.72 0.32
C THR A 63 -16.01 0.79 1.10
N VAL A 64 -16.08 1.17 2.37
CA VAL A 64 -14.92 1.16 3.28
C VAL A 64 -14.24 -0.22 3.31
N HIS A 65 -15.04 -1.30 3.33
CA HIS A 65 -14.51 -2.67 3.30
C HIS A 65 -13.71 -2.93 2.03
N GLN A 66 -14.28 -2.60 0.87
CA GLN A 66 -13.61 -2.78 -0.42
C GLN A 66 -12.35 -1.91 -0.56
N TRP A 67 -12.33 -0.72 0.04
CA TRP A 67 -11.14 0.12 0.09
C TRP A 67 -10.04 -0.48 0.97
N LYS A 68 -10.39 -1.08 2.11
CA LYS A 68 -9.44 -1.82 2.96
C LYS A 68 -8.86 -3.03 2.24
N GLU A 69 -9.68 -3.80 1.52
CA GLU A 69 -9.21 -4.91 0.69
C GLU A 69 -8.25 -4.42 -0.40
N THR A 70 -8.66 -3.37 -1.12
CA THR A 70 -7.84 -2.75 -2.17
C THR A 70 -6.48 -2.30 -1.62
N PHE A 71 -6.47 -1.68 -0.44
CA PHE A 71 -5.22 -1.30 0.23
C PHE A 71 -4.34 -2.52 0.59
N ASN A 72 -4.93 -3.59 1.13
CA ASN A 72 -4.20 -4.81 1.44
C ASN A 72 -3.59 -5.46 0.18
N GLU A 73 -4.33 -5.45 -0.93
CA GLU A 73 -3.82 -5.92 -2.23
C GLU A 73 -2.67 -5.07 -2.75
N LEU A 74 -2.79 -3.73 -2.72
CA LEU A 74 -1.72 -2.82 -3.13
C LEU A 74 -0.45 -3.05 -2.30
N LYS A 75 -0.62 -3.21 -0.99
CA LYS A 75 0.47 -3.54 -0.07
C LYS A 75 1.12 -4.88 -0.41
N ALA A 76 0.32 -5.92 -0.67
CA ALA A 76 0.83 -7.24 -1.05
C ALA A 76 1.58 -7.19 -2.40
N LYS A 77 1.04 -6.48 -3.40
CA LYS A 77 1.69 -6.28 -4.71
C LYS A 77 3.00 -5.51 -4.58
N ALA A 78 3.02 -4.42 -3.81
CA ALA A 78 4.23 -3.64 -3.57
C ALA A 78 5.31 -4.51 -2.88
N ARG A 79 4.93 -5.32 -1.89
CA ARG A 79 5.86 -6.27 -1.22
C ARG A 79 6.38 -7.35 -2.17
N ALA A 80 5.51 -7.93 -2.99
CA ALA A 80 5.90 -8.93 -3.97
C ALA A 80 6.90 -8.35 -4.98
N ARG A 81 6.63 -7.14 -5.52
CA ARG A 81 7.55 -6.45 -6.43
C ARG A 81 8.89 -6.12 -5.76
N ALA A 82 8.87 -5.63 -4.51
CA ALA A 82 10.09 -5.38 -3.75
C ALA A 82 10.94 -6.64 -3.57
N SER A 83 10.32 -7.79 -3.26
CA SER A 83 11.02 -9.06 -3.12
C SER A 83 11.57 -9.59 -4.46
N VAL A 84 10.86 -9.37 -5.57
CA VAL A 84 11.36 -9.72 -6.91
C VAL A 84 12.59 -8.89 -7.26
N ILE A 85 12.56 -7.57 -7.01
CA ILE A 85 13.69 -6.66 -7.25
C ILE A 85 14.90 -7.04 -6.39
N GLU A 86 14.68 -7.36 -5.10
CA GLU A 86 15.74 -7.84 -4.20
C GLU A 86 16.42 -9.11 -4.75
N LYS A 87 15.64 -10.10 -5.19
CA LYS A 87 16.17 -11.35 -5.75
C LYS A 87 16.90 -11.14 -7.09
N GLN A 88 16.42 -10.23 -7.93
CA GLN A 88 17.06 -9.89 -9.21
C GLN A 88 18.36 -9.10 -9.04
N SER A 89 18.51 -8.38 -7.93
CA SER A 89 19.74 -7.65 -7.59
C SER A 89 20.90 -8.57 -7.16
N LEU A 90 20.60 -9.84 -6.88
CA LEU A 90 21.56 -10.85 -6.43
C LEU A 90 22.01 -11.83 -7.54
N GLY A 91 21.51 -11.67 -8.78
CA GLY A 91 21.86 -12.52 -9.92
C GLY A 91 22.85 -11.85 -10.90
N PRO A 92 23.77 -12.60 -11.54
CA PRO A 92 24.79 -12.05 -12.44
C PRO A 92 24.27 -11.54 -13.79
N GLU A 93 23.00 -11.75 -14.13
CA GLU A 93 22.45 -11.44 -15.45
C GLU A 93 21.06 -10.79 -15.32
N ALA A 94 21.00 -9.46 -15.23
CA ALA A 94 19.73 -8.74 -15.07
C ALA A 94 19.58 -7.64 -16.13
N ASN A 95 18.90 -8.01 -17.23
CA ASN A 95 18.32 -7.10 -18.22
C ASN A 95 17.55 -5.97 -17.52
N GLN A 96 17.90 -4.73 -17.85
CA GLN A 96 17.68 -3.54 -17.02
C GLN A 96 16.31 -2.86 -17.18
N THR A 97 15.31 -3.49 -17.81
CA THR A 97 14.18 -2.73 -18.34
C THR A 97 13.00 -2.45 -17.40
N GLU A 98 12.93 -2.98 -16.16
CA GLU A 98 11.91 -2.57 -15.17
C GLU A 98 12.42 -2.60 -13.71
N LYS A 99 13.56 -1.96 -13.44
CA LYS A 99 14.27 -2.07 -12.14
C LYS A 99 13.77 -1.17 -10.99
N HIS A 100 12.69 -0.41 -11.15
CA HIS A 100 12.29 0.56 -10.12
C HIS A 100 10.83 0.37 -9.68
N LEU A 101 10.64 0.29 -8.36
CA LEU A 101 9.32 0.47 -7.73
C LEU A 101 8.78 1.85 -8.13
N SER A 102 7.50 1.92 -8.45
CA SER A 102 6.86 3.22 -8.67
C SER A 102 6.98 4.06 -7.40
N PRO A 103 7.09 5.40 -7.49
CA PRO A 103 7.20 6.26 -6.30
C PRO A 103 6.11 6.01 -5.25
N LEU A 104 4.90 5.66 -5.70
CA LEU A 104 3.78 5.30 -4.83
C LEU A 104 3.95 3.97 -4.11
N GLU A 105 4.56 2.97 -4.77
CA GLU A 105 4.81 1.66 -4.16
C GLU A 105 5.90 1.78 -3.10
N HIS A 106 6.93 2.58 -3.37
CA HIS A 106 7.96 2.90 -2.39
C HIS A 106 7.37 3.58 -1.15
N ARG A 107 6.54 4.61 -1.34
CA ARG A 107 5.84 5.32 -0.24
C ARG A 107 4.93 4.38 0.56
N LEU A 108 4.16 3.54 -0.13
CA LEU A 108 3.29 2.54 0.51
C LEU A 108 4.10 1.52 1.34
N LEU A 109 5.27 1.10 0.85
CA LEU A 109 6.16 0.18 1.57
C LEU A 109 6.78 0.83 2.80
N VAL A 110 7.22 2.08 2.72
CA VAL A 110 7.75 2.84 3.87
C VAL A 110 6.69 2.99 4.95
N LEU A 111 5.45 3.31 4.59
CA LEU A 111 4.35 3.47 5.55
C LEU A 111 3.98 2.17 6.26
N THR A 112 3.95 1.07 5.50
CA THR A 112 3.46 -0.23 5.98
C THR A 112 4.55 -1.13 6.54
N SER A 113 5.82 -0.80 6.35
CA SER A 113 6.92 -1.59 6.86
C SER A 113 7.41 -1.06 8.20
N ASN A 114 7.23 -1.87 9.22
CA ASN A 114 7.97 -1.75 10.48
C ASN A 114 9.41 -2.29 10.35
N GLN A 115 9.85 -2.69 9.15
CA GLN A 115 11.06 -3.51 8.96
C GLN A 115 11.85 -3.27 7.65
N TYR A 116 11.43 -2.36 6.77
CA TYR A 116 12.10 -2.14 5.47
C TYR A 116 13.32 -1.20 5.56
N LEU A 117 13.48 -0.50 6.68
CA LEU A 117 14.64 0.38 6.92
C LEU A 117 15.89 -0.36 7.42
N GLN A 118 15.85 -1.69 7.60
CA GLN A 118 17.03 -2.45 8.04
C GLN A 118 17.83 -3.05 6.88
N SER A 119 17.26 -3.20 5.68
CA SER A 119 17.98 -3.73 4.51
C SER A 119 18.51 -2.63 3.56
N LEU A 120 18.02 -1.40 3.68
CA LEU A 120 18.45 -0.25 2.86
C LEU A 120 19.53 0.63 3.50
N VAL A 121 19.86 0.40 4.78
CA VAL A 121 20.93 1.11 5.50
C VAL A 121 21.97 0.10 5.98
N ARG A 122 22.65 -0.54 5.03
CA ARG A 122 23.96 -1.16 5.25
C ARG A 122 24.85 -0.76 4.08
N TYR A 123 25.37 0.47 4.17
CA TYR A 123 26.67 0.82 3.61
C TYR A 123 27.67 0.77 4.75
#